data_AF-A0A1H7DLU5-F1
#
_entry.id   AF-A0A1H7DLU5-F1
#
_cell.length_a   1.000
_cell.length_b   1.000
_cell.length_c   1.000
_cell.angle_alpha   90.00
_cell.angle_beta   90.00
_cell.angle_gamma   90.00
#
_symmetry.space_group_name_H-M   'P 1'
#
loop_
_entity.id
_entity.type
_entity.pdbx_description
1 polymer ?
#
loop_
_entity_poly.entity_id
_entity_poly.type
_entity_poly.pdbx_seq_one_letter_code
_entity_poly.pdbx_strand_id
1 'polypeptide(L)'
;MKSRYLIGAAWLGLVGATATAQTTSTYAYDPLGRLVVTSANGGPSGATTTTIRYDPAGNRTSYKLTAGSTPTPTPTPPASGPTALNPTLNYNSGGSYSIGLSTLASSSSPARITAFSVSAGGGTASVAGDGQSVNYTAPVIPTPGMCEPAETQQFSAPYTVQNTTGGQSASGTATIRVRGPAGPRPRPGQQCP
;
A
#
# COMPACT_ATOMS: atom_id res chain seq x y z
N MET A 1 44.44 -79.72 -40.96
CA MET A 1 43.24 -79.61 -41.83
C MET A 1 42.09 -80.35 -41.17
N LYS A 2 41.25 -79.64 -40.41
CA LYS A 2 40.08 -80.05 -39.58
C LYS A 2 39.85 -78.88 -38.61
N SER A 3 38.68 -78.44 -38.18
CA SER A 3 37.27 -78.75 -38.40
C SER A 3 36.48 -77.56 -37.84
N ARG A 4 35.29 -77.28 -38.37
CA ARG A 4 34.36 -76.25 -37.87
C ARG A 4 33.70 -76.71 -36.56
N TYR A 5 33.43 -75.78 -35.63
CA TYR A 5 32.32 -75.88 -34.66
C TYR A 5 31.73 -74.49 -34.35
N LEU A 6 30.41 -74.39 -34.55
CA LEU A 6 29.49 -73.39 -33.99
C LEU A 6 29.08 -73.82 -32.56
N ILE A 7 28.54 -72.87 -31.78
CA ILE A 7 27.78 -72.91 -30.49
C ILE A 7 28.40 -71.81 -29.58
N GLY A 8 27.70 -70.89 -28.92
CA GLY A 8 26.28 -70.66 -28.66
C GLY A 8 26.10 -69.32 -27.92
N ALA A 9 24.86 -68.86 -27.82
CA ALA A 9 24.45 -67.57 -27.28
C ALA A 9 24.82 -67.35 -25.80
N ALA A 10 25.18 -66.12 -25.45
CA ALA A 10 25.12 -65.60 -24.09
C ALA A 10 24.49 -64.20 -24.12
N TRP A 11 23.20 -64.13 -23.78
CA TRP A 11 22.51 -62.90 -23.41
C TRP A 11 23.13 -62.39 -22.11
N LEU A 12 23.83 -61.26 -22.15
CA LEU A 12 24.18 -60.50 -20.95
C LEU A 12 23.18 -59.36 -20.82
N GLY A 13 22.17 -59.58 -19.99
CA GLY A 13 21.25 -58.53 -19.56
C GLY A 13 22.03 -57.50 -18.73
N LEU A 14 22.35 -56.37 -19.35
CA LEU A 14 22.88 -55.21 -18.65
C LEU A 14 21.72 -54.59 -17.87
N VAL A 15 21.55 -55.01 -16.61
CA VAL A 15 20.64 -54.35 -15.69
C VAL A 15 21.24 -52.99 -15.36
N GLY A 16 20.81 -51.95 -16.08
CA GLY A 16 21.21 -50.58 -15.79
C GLY A 16 20.68 -50.19 -14.41
N ALA A 17 21.56 -50.14 -13.42
CA ALA A 17 21.26 -49.46 -12.16
C ALA A 17 21.04 -47.98 -12.49
N THR A 18 19.79 -47.54 -12.48
CA THR A 18 19.46 -46.12 -12.59
C THR A 18 19.93 -45.44 -11.31
N ALA A 19 21.00 -44.65 -11.40
CA ALA A 19 21.40 -43.78 -10.30
C ALA A 19 20.28 -42.77 -10.06
N THR A 20 19.54 -42.92 -8.96
CA THR A 20 18.53 -41.95 -8.56
C THR A 20 19.24 -40.75 -7.93
N ALA A 21 19.26 -39.61 -8.63
CA ALA A 21 19.75 -38.37 -8.05
C ALA A 21 18.79 -37.91 -6.94
N GLN A 22 19.18 -38.06 -5.68
CA GLN A 22 18.39 -37.59 -4.55
C GLN A 22 18.60 -36.08 -4.38
N THR A 23 17.51 -35.31 -4.43
CA THR A 23 17.52 -33.87 -4.21
C THR A 23 17.04 -33.55 -2.79
N THR A 24 17.83 -32.80 -2.04
CA THR A 24 17.49 -32.32 -0.69
C THR A 24 17.11 -30.85 -0.78
N SER A 25 15.92 -30.50 -0.28
CA SER A 25 15.43 -29.12 -0.20
C SER A 25 15.37 -28.65 1.26
N THR A 26 15.99 -27.52 1.56
CA THR A 26 15.97 -26.87 2.87
C THR A 26 15.18 -25.57 2.79
N TYR A 27 14.41 -25.27 3.83
CA TYR A 27 13.57 -24.08 3.94
C TYR A 27 13.91 -23.33 5.22
N ALA A 28 14.08 -22.01 5.13
CA ALA A 28 14.25 -21.14 6.29
C ALA A 28 13.13 -20.10 6.34
N TYR A 29 12.69 -19.79 7.57
CA TYR A 29 11.57 -18.89 7.84
C TYR A 29 12.00 -17.72 8.73
N ASP A 30 11.31 -16.59 8.60
CA ASP A 30 11.43 -15.47 9.54
C ASP A 30 10.60 -15.71 10.83
N PRO A 31 10.71 -14.85 11.86
CA PRO A 31 9.93 -14.99 13.10
C PRO A 31 8.41 -14.89 12.93
N LEU A 32 7.93 -14.38 11.78
CA LEU A 32 6.51 -14.33 11.43
C LEU A 32 6.07 -15.59 10.66
N GLY A 33 6.95 -16.58 10.49
CA GLY A 33 6.67 -17.84 9.81
C GLY A 33 6.68 -17.76 8.29
N ARG A 34 7.22 -16.69 7.69
CA ARG A 34 7.27 -16.50 6.24
C ARG A 34 8.57 -17.05 5.66
N LEU A 35 8.51 -17.65 4.48
CA LEU A 35 9.64 -18.30 3.81
C LEU A 35 10.68 -17.27 3.33
N VAL A 36 11.88 -17.28 3.88
CA VAL A 36 12.98 -16.35 3.51
C VAL A 36 14.09 -17.00 2.69
N VAL A 37 14.28 -18.31 2.78
CA VAL A 37 15.27 -19.03 1.96
C VAL A 37 14.74 -20.40 1.55
N THR A 38 14.96 -20.78 0.29
CA THR A 38 14.94 -22.17 -0.15
C THR A 38 16.28 -22.56 -0.73
N SER A 39 16.78 -23.75 -0.43
CA SER A 39 17.98 -24.27 -1.08
C SER A 39 17.75 -25.72 -1.50
N ALA A 40 17.94 -26.02 -2.77
CA ALA A 40 17.89 -27.38 -3.31
C ALA A 40 19.31 -27.81 -3.70
N ASN A 41 19.73 -29.01 -3.25
CA ASN A 41 21.05 -29.57 -3.56
C ASN A 41 20.93 -31.07 -3.94
N GLY A 42 21.80 -31.55 -4.83
CA GLY A 42 21.86 -32.97 -5.24
C GLY A 42 21.09 -33.35 -6.53
N GLY A 43 20.47 -32.38 -7.23
CA GLY A 43 19.78 -32.63 -8.50
C GLY A 43 20.65 -32.39 -9.75
N PRO A 44 20.22 -32.86 -10.95
CA PRO A 44 20.95 -32.69 -12.21
C PRO A 44 21.26 -31.22 -12.57
N SER A 45 20.46 -30.29 -12.05
CA SER A 45 20.58 -28.84 -12.29
C SER A 45 21.52 -28.10 -11.33
N GLY A 46 22.24 -28.82 -10.46
CA GLY A 46 23.15 -28.23 -9.46
C GLY A 46 22.42 -27.57 -8.28
N ALA A 47 23.20 -27.00 -7.35
CA ALA A 47 22.65 -26.34 -6.17
C ALA A 47 21.96 -25.01 -6.55
N THR A 48 20.71 -24.84 -6.12
CA THR A 48 19.91 -23.63 -6.36
C THR A 48 19.52 -23.03 -5.03
N THR A 49 19.79 -21.73 -4.82
CA THR A 49 19.35 -21.01 -3.62
C THR A 49 18.43 -19.86 -3.99
N THR A 50 17.24 -19.83 -3.39
CA THR A 50 16.31 -18.71 -3.48
C THR A 50 16.32 -17.94 -2.17
N THR A 51 16.48 -16.63 -2.22
CA THR A 51 16.33 -15.75 -1.04
C THR A 51 15.19 -14.77 -1.29
N ILE A 52 14.29 -14.68 -0.31
CA ILE A 52 13.09 -13.85 -0.33
C ILE A 52 13.18 -12.83 0.80
N ARG A 53 12.85 -11.57 0.50
CA ARG A 53 12.71 -10.51 1.52
C ARG A 53 11.32 -9.93 1.48
N TYR A 54 10.86 -9.47 2.63
CA TYR A 54 9.54 -8.88 2.83
C TYR A 54 9.66 -7.50 3.49
N ASP A 55 8.72 -6.61 3.18
CA ASP A 55 8.54 -5.37 3.93
C ASP A 55 7.73 -5.61 5.24
N PRO A 56 7.59 -4.58 6.11
CA PRO A 56 6.76 -4.68 7.31
C PRO A 56 5.27 -4.91 7.04
N ALA A 57 4.76 -4.56 5.86
CA ALA A 57 3.36 -4.76 5.47
C ALA A 57 3.09 -6.18 4.92
N GLY A 58 4.12 -6.99 4.72
CA GLY A 58 3.99 -8.35 4.21
C GLY A 58 4.23 -8.52 2.72
N ASN A 59 4.54 -7.45 1.99
CA ASN A 59 4.80 -7.54 0.56
C ASN A 59 6.20 -8.07 0.30
N ARG A 60 6.33 -8.96 -0.69
CA ARG A 60 7.64 -9.47 -1.12
C ARG A 60 8.41 -8.36 -1.83
N THR A 61 9.52 -7.92 -1.24
CA THR A 61 10.37 -6.85 -1.77
C THR A 61 11.52 -7.35 -2.63
N SER A 62 11.91 -8.62 -2.49
CA SER A 62 12.97 -9.23 -3.28
C SER A 62 12.74 -10.73 -3.46
N TYR A 63 13.07 -11.23 -4.66
CA TYR A 63 13.16 -12.65 -4.98
C TYR A 63 14.45 -12.87 -5.76
N LYS A 64 15.48 -13.40 -5.08
CA LYS A 64 16.79 -13.64 -5.70
C LYS A 64 16.99 -15.14 -5.86
N LEU A 65 16.97 -15.61 -7.11
CA LEU A 65 17.41 -16.95 -7.46
C LEU A 65 18.91 -16.90 -7.77
N THR A 66 19.69 -17.67 -7.02
CA THR A 66 21.09 -17.95 -7.34
C THR A 66 21.14 -19.37 -7.87
N ALA A 67 21.02 -19.48 -9.19
CA ALA A 67 21.54 -20.60 -9.97
C ALA A 67 22.91 -20.19 -10.53
N GLY A 68 23.71 -21.12 -11.04
CA GLY A 68 25.06 -20.86 -11.60
C GLY A 68 25.10 -19.98 -12.88
N SER A 69 24.30 -18.92 -12.97
CA SER A 69 24.33 -17.90 -14.01
C SER A 69 23.83 -16.59 -13.40
N THR A 70 24.56 -15.51 -13.64
CA THR A 70 24.42 -14.20 -13.00
C THR A 70 23.00 -13.65 -13.12
N PRO A 71 22.32 -13.30 -12.01
CA PRO A 71 20.97 -12.76 -12.11
C PRO A 71 21.03 -11.33 -12.62
N THR A 72 20.38 -11.06 -13.75
CA THR A 72 19.97 -9.71 -14.15
C THR A 72 19.13 -9.11 -13.01
N PRO A 73 19.40 -7.87 -12.55
CA PRO A 73 18.59 -7.26 -11.51
C PRO A 73 17.13 -7.17 -11.97
N THR A 74 16.22 -7.72 -11.16
CA THR A 74 14.78 -7.55 -11.35
C THR A 74 14.46 -6.06 -11.26
N PRO A 75 13.72 -5.47 -12.22
CA PRO A 75 13.33 -4.06 -12.15
C PRO A 75 12.55 -3.80 -10.85
N THR A 76 12.95 -2.76 -10.12
CA THR A 76 12.17 -2.18 -9.02
C THR A 76 10.73 -1.96 -9.51
N PRO A 77 9.68 -2.31 -8.74
CA PRO A 77 8.31 -1.96 -9.11
C PRO A 77 8.25 -0.47 -9.47
N PRO A 78 7.70 -0.09 -10.63
CA PRO A 78 7.54 1.31 -10.99
C PRO A 78 6.85 2.00 -9.83
N ALA A 79 7.37 3.14 -9.40
CA ALA A 79 6.78 3.89 -8.31
C ALA A 79 5.31 4.16 -8.65
N SER A 80 4.39 3.59 -7.87
CA SER A 80 2.95 3.71 -8.12
C SER A 80 2.52 5.16 -7.94
N GLY A 81 1.66 5.63 -8.83
CA GLY A 81 1.07 6.96 -8.76
C GLY A 81 0.29 7.17 -7.45
N PRO A 82 -0.06 8.43 -7.14
CA PRO A 82 -0.87 8.71 -5.96
C PRO A 82 -2.20 7.95 -6.03
N THR A 83 -2.70 7.48 -4.89
CA THR A 83 -4.02 6.90 -4.72
C THR A 83 -4.83 7.83 -3.83
N ALA A 84 -5.98 8.29 -4.33
CA ALA A 84 -6.87 9.18 -3.61
C ALA A 84 -7.61 8.45 -2.48
N LEU A 85 -7.68 9.07 -1.31
CA LEU A 85 -8.45 8.63 -0.14
C LEU A 85 -9.75 9.44 -0.05
N ASN A 86 -10.83 8.87 0.46
CA ASN A 86 -12.09 9.62 0.64
C ASN A 86 -12.35 9.85 2.14
N PRO A 87 -11.53 10.67 2.84
CA PRO A 87 -11.63 10.81 4.29
C PRO A 87 -12.86 11.61 4.70
N THR A 88 -13.28 11.41 5.96
CA THR A 88 -14.19 12.33 6.65
C THR A 88 -13.40 13.17 7.66
N LEU A 89 -13.40 14.48 7.48
CA LEU A 89 -12.67 15.46 8.28
C LEU A 89 -13.66 16.19 9.20
N ASN A 90 -13.36 16.26 10.50
CA ASN A 90 -14.24 16.88 11.48
C ASN A 90 -13.58 18.13 12.06
N TYR A 91 -14.27 19.27 11.96
CA TYR A 91 -13.79 20.57 12.38
C TYR A 91 -14.83 21.32 13.21
N ASN A 92 -14.36 22.29 13.99
CA ASN A 92 -15.23 23.22 14.69
C ASN A 92 -15.41 24.48 13.84
N SER A 93 -16.59 25.07 13.97
CA SER A 93 -16.94 26.31 13.30
C SER A 93 -15.96 27.45 13.62
N GLY A 94 -15.64 28.27 12.63
CA GLY A 94 -14.72 29.41 12.75
C GLY A 94 -13.25 29.06 12.99
N GLY A 95 -12.89 27.78 13.05
CA GLY A 95 -11.52 27.31 13.21
C GLY A 95 -10.69 27.38 11.92
N SER A 96 -9.38 27.49 12.06
CA SER A 96 -8.41 27.33 10.96
C SER A 96 -7.61 26.04 11.15
N TYR A 97 -7.46 25.26 10.08
CA TYR A 97 -6.93 23.90 10.10
C TYR A 97 -5.95 23.67 8.95
N SER A 98 -4.98 22.77 9.18
CA SER A 98 -4.08 22.28 8.14
C SER A 98 -4.39 20.81 7.82
N ILE A 99 -4.63 20.53 6.55
CA ILE A 99 -4.94 19.19 6.03
C ILE A 99 -3.71 18.68 5.28
N GLY A 100 -3.01 17.70 5.83
CA GLY A 100 -1.81 17.15 5.18
C GLY A 100 -2.14 16.24 3.99
N LEU A 101 -1.26 16.20 2.99
CA LEU A 101 -1.36 15.31 1.82
C LEU A 101 -1.61 13.85 2.22
N SER A 102 -0.99 13.36 3.29
CA SER A 102 -1.16 11.98 3.79
C SER A 102 -2.59 11.65 4.24
N THR A 103 -3.39 12.66 4.58
CA THR A 103 -4.82 12.45 4.92
C THR A 103 -5.69 12.32 3.67
N LEU A 104 -5.24 12.88 2.55
CA LEU A 104 -5.97 12.94 1.29
C LEU A 104 -5.52 11.84 0.32
N ALA A 105 -4.26 11.44 0.34
CA ALA A 105 -3.73 10.46 -0.60
C ALA A 105 -2.62 9.61 0.02
N SER A 106 -2.51 8.37 -0.46
CA SER A 106 -1.33 7.53 -0.25
C SER A 106 -0.50 7.49 -1.53
N SER A 107 0.82 7.59 -1.42
CA SER A 107 1.72 7.46 -2.57
C SER A 107 3.06 6.89 -2.12
N SER A 108 3.65 6.04 -2.97
CA SER A 108 5.03 5.57 -2.82
C SER A 108 6.04 6.47 -3.54
N SER A 109 5.57 7.48 -4.27
CA SER A 109 6.37 8.53 -4.90
C SER A 109 6.12 9.88 -4.21
N PRO A 110 7.04 10.85 -4.30
CA PRO A 110 6.76 12.20 -3.82
C PRO A 110 5.60 12.81 -4.62
N ALA A 111 4.53 13.20 -3.92
CA ALA A 111 3.32 13.77 -4.51
C ALA A 111 3.04 15.16 -3.91
N ARG A 112 2.16 15.91 -4.58
CA ARG A 112 1.67 17.22 -4.14
C ARG A 112 0.17 17.34 -4.37
N ILE A 113 -0.48 18.15 -3.56
CA ILE A 113 -1.85 18.60 -3.76
C ILE A 113 -1.82 19.68 -4.83
N THR A 114 -2.65 19.55 -5.86
CA THR A 114 -2.73 20.51 -6.97
C THR A 114 -4.01 21.32 -6.94
N ALA A 115 -5.09 20.74 -6.42
CA ALA A 115 -6.33 21.45 -6.20
C ALA A 115 -7.04 20.89 -4.98
N PHE A 116 -7.70 21.77 -4.25
CA PHE A 116 -8.65 21.44 -3.21
C PHE A 116 -9.71 22.52 -3.23
N SER A 117 -10.97 22.10 -3.34
CA SER A 117 -12.11 23.01 -3.40
C SER A 117 -13.17 22.54 -2.44
N VAL A 118 -13.91 23.48 -1.85
CA VAL A 118 -14.99 23.18 -0.91
C VAL A 118 -16.29 23.69 -1.52
N SER A 119 -17.37 22.94 -1.32
CA SER A 119 -18.70 23.36 -1.76
C SER A 119 -19.10 24.71 -1.15
N ALA A 120 -19.98 25.45 -1.83
CA ALA A 120 -20.46 26.75 -1.37
C ALA A 120 -20.99 26.70 0.07
N GLY A 121 -20.64 27.70 0.88
CA GLY A 121 -20.98 27.75 2.30
C GLY A 121 -20.05 26.94 3.21
N GLY A 122 -19.20 26.08 2.67
CA GLY A 122 -18.29 25.22 3.42
C GLY A 122 -16.99 25.86 3.91
N GLY A 123 -16.90 27.19 3.87
CA GLY A 123 -15.70 27.95 4.25
C GLY A 123 -14.74 28.22 3.09
N THR A 124 -13.47 28.43 3.40
CA THR A 124 -12.42 28.70 2.40
C THR A 124 -11.30 27.68 2.52
N ALA A 125 -10.67 27.35 1.38
CA ALA A 125 -9.52 26.46 1.34
C ALA A 125 -8.49 26.98 0.35
N SER A 126 -7.21 26.84 0.69
CA SER A 126 -6.10 27.15 -0.20
C SER A 126 -5.00 26.10 -0.03
N VAL A 127 -4.42 25.66 -1.14
CA VAL A 127 -3.27 24.74 -1.10
C VAL A 127 -2.04 25.55 -0.69
N ALA A 128 -1.28 25.06 0.29
CA ALA A 128 -0.05 25.69 0.72
C ALA A 128 0.99 25.71 -0.42
N GLY A 129 1.92 26.67 -0.42
CA GLY A 129 2.89 26.85 -1.50
C GLY A 129 3.82 25.64 -1.72
N ASP A 130 3.99 24.79 -0.70
CA ASP A 130 4.74 23.53 -0.79
C ASP A 130 3.95 22.38 -1.43
N GLY A 131 2.63 22.55 -1.62
CA GLY A 131 1.73 21.51 -2.10
C GLY A 131 1.58 20.31 -1.15
N GLN A 132 2.04 20.40 0.09
CA GLN A 132 1.99 19.30 1.08
C GLN A 132 0.81 19.41 2.03
N SER A 133 0.16 20.58 2.09
CA SER A 133 -1.02 20.77 2.92
C SER A 133 -2.06 21.71 2.29
N VAL A 134 -3.28 21.66 2.81
CA VAL A 134 -4.35 22.63 2.55
C VAL A 134 -4.61 23.43 3.82
N ASN A 135 -4.56 24.75 3.70
CA ASN A 135 -5.03 25.67 4.73
C ASN A 135 -6.54 25.82 4.56
N TYR A 136 -7.30 25.29 5.51
CA TYR A 136 -8.76 25.29 5.54
C TYR A 136 -9.27 26.20 6.65
N THR A 137 -10.20 27.09 6.34
CA THR A 137 -10.92 27.91 7.30
C THR A 137 -12.39 27.51 7.30
N ALA A 138 -12.87 27.01 8.44
CA ALA A 138 -14.23 26.57 8.61
C ALA A 138 -15.21 27.75 8.59
N PRO A 139 -16.42 27.57 8.03
CA PRO A 139 -17.45 28.59 8.06
C PRO A 139 -17.90 28.85 9.51
N VAL A 140 -18.41 30.06 9.74
CA VAL A 140 -19.07 30.41 11.00
C VAL A 140 -20.51 29.93 10.93
N ILE A 141 -20.85 28.97 11.79
CA ILE A 141 -22.20 28.45 12.01
C ILE A 141 -22.75 29.24 13.21
N PRO A 142 -23.90 29.91 13.05
CA PRO A 142 -24.47 30.72 14.12
C PRO A 142 -24.81 29.86 15.33
N THR A 143 -24.71 30.45 16.52
CA THR A 143 -25.13 29.78 17.75
C THR A 143 -26.66 29.62 17.73
N PRO A 144 -27.18 28.41 17.93
CA PRO A 144 -28.61 28.17 17.95
C PRO A 144 -29.24 28.73 19.24
N GLY A 145 -30.57 28.68 19.33
CA GLY A 145 -31.35 29.18 20.46
C GLY A 145 -31.00 28.51 21.79
N MET A 146 -31.53 29.05 22.90
CA MET A 146 -31.29 28.47 24.23
C MET A 146 -31.67 26.99 24.27
N CYS A 147 -30.82 26.17 24.88
CA CYS A 147 -30.98 24.72 24.97
C CYS A 147 -31.01 23.95 23.63
N GLU A 148 -30.74 24.59 22.49
CA GLU A 148 -30.69 23.87 21.22
C GLU A 148 -29.36 23.10 21.07
N PRO A 149 -29.39 21.89 20.49
CA PRO A 149 -28.18 21.11 20.26
C PRO A 149 -27.26 21.79 19.25
N ALA A 150 -25.97 21.46 19.30
CA ALA A 150 -25.00 21.91 18.31
C ALA A 150 -25.36 21.38 16.91
N GLU A 151 -25.43 22.29 15.94
CA GLU A 151 -25.62 21.94 14.53
C GLU A 151 -24.33 21.35 13.94
N THR A 152 -24.46 20.40 13.02
CA THR A 152 -23.32 19.89 12.22
C THR A 152 -23.67 19.95 10.75
N GLN A 153 -22.89 20.73 9.99
CA GLN A 153 -23.04 20.83 8.55
C GLN A 153 -22.00 19.96 7.83
N GLN A 154 -22.38 19.42 6.68
CA GLN A 154 -21.52 18.55 5.88
C GLN A 154 -21.33 19.14 4.48
N PHE A 155 -20.08 19.17 4.03
CA PHE A 155 -19.68 19.71 2.74
C PHE A 155 -18.84 18.71 1.97
N SER A 156 -19.00 18.71 0.66
CA SER A 156 -18.15 17.94 -0.25
C SER A 156 -16.95 18.79 -0.66
N ALA A 157 -15.76 18.20 -0.58
CA ALA A 157 -14.52 18.83 -0.96
C ALA A 157 -13.74 17.98 -1.97
N PRO A 158 -13.98 18.15 -3.28
CA PRO A 158 -13.19 17.48 -4.30
C PRO A 158 -11.77 18.03 -4.34
N TYR A 159 -10.80 17.12 -4.51
CA TYR A 159 -9.39 17.45 -4.53
C TYR A 159 -8.63 16.60 -5.55
N THR A 160 -7.46 17.11 -5.95
CA THR A 160 -6.55 16.43 -6.88
C THR A 160 -5.12 16.43 -6.32
N VAL A 161 -4.46 15.29 -6.50
CA VAL A 161 -3.05 15.09 -6.13
C VAL A 161 -2.28 14.61 -7.35
N GLN A 162 -1.03 15.04 -7.46
CA GLN A 162 -0.17 14.73 -8.60
C GLN A 162 1.20 14.26 -8.12
N ASN A 163 1.75 13.24 -8.79
CA ASN A 163 3.13 12.85 -8.62
C ASN A 163 4.06 13.97 -9.11
N THR A 164 5.07 14.31 -8.31
CA THR A 164 6.07 15.35 -8.65
C THR A 164 6.97 14.95 -9.82
N THR A 165 7.12 13.65 -10.10
CA THR A 165 8.06 13.12 -11.10
C THR A 165 7.45 12.95 -12.51
N GLY A 166 6.17 13.29 -12.75
CA GLY A 166 5.69 13.48 -14.12
C GLY A 166 4.34 12.85 -14.48
N GLY A 167 3.24 13.35 -13.90
CA GLY A 167 1.96 13.39 -14.61
C GLY A 167 0.86 12.44 -14.13
N GLN A 168 1.17 11.45 -13.29
CA GLN A 168 0.12 10.63 -12.65
C GLN A 168 -0.65 11.47 -11.63
N SER A 169 -1.96 11.52 -11.80
CA SER A 169 -2.85 12.27 -10.94
C SER A 169 -3.93 11.35 -10.37
N ALA A 170 -4.33 11.59 -9.13
CA ALA A 170 -5.48 10.96 -8.53
C ALA A 170 -6.44 12.03 -8.01
N SER A 171 -7.73 11.75 -8.13
CA SER A 171 -8.79 12.63 -7.68
C SER A 171 -9.65 11.88 -6.69
N GLY A 172 -10.06 12.57 -5.64
CA GLY A 172 -10.95 12.03 -4.62
C GLY A 172 -11.85 13.11 -4.06
N THR A 173 -12.70 12.71 -3.12
CA THR A 173 -13.61 13.61 -2.44
C THR A 173 -13.46 13.45 -0.94
N ALA A 174 -13.03 14.51 -0.26
CA ALA A 174 -13.06 14.58 1.19
C ALA A 174 -14.46 15.04 1.64
N THR A 175 -14.98 14.42 2.70
CA THR A 175 -16.18 14.89 3.37
C THR A 175 -15.78 15.77 4.54
N ILE A 176 -16.16 17.04 4.52
CA ILE A 176 -15.89 17.98 5.61
C ILE A 176 -17.14 18.10 6.48
N ARG A 177 -17.01 17.85 7.79
CA ARG A 177 -18.06 18.04 8.78
C ARG A 177 -17.65 19.16 9.72
N VAL A 178 -18.48 20.19 9.80
CA VAL A 178 -18.24 21.37 10.63
C VAL A 178 -19.29 21.41 11.73
N ARG A 179 -18.83 21.39 12.97
CA ARG A 179 -19.70 21.46 14.15
C ARG A 179 -19.79 22.89 14.67
N GLY A 180 -21.00 23.40 14.78
CA GLY A 180 -21.31 24.68 15.43
C GLY A 180 -21.29 24.59 16.95
N PRO A 181 -21.35 25.72 17.66
CA PRO A 181 -21.55 25.74 19.10
C PRO A 181 -22.95 25.23 19.47
N ALA A 182 -23.10 24.71 20.69
CA ALA A 182 -24.42 24.45 21.25
C ALA A 182 -25.06 25.75 21.75
N GLY A 183 -26.39 25.76 21.85
CA GLY A 183 -27.14 26.86 22.43
C GLY A 183 -26.70 27.14 23.88
N PRO A 184 -26.81 28.39 24.35
CA PRO A 184 -26.48 28.72 25.72
C PRO A 184 -27.37 27.95 26.70
N ARG A 185 -26.80 27.65 27.86
CA ARG A 185 -27.56 27.03 28.96
C ARG A 185 -28.55 28.03 29.54
N PRO A 186 -29.74 27.56 29.98
CA PRO A 186 -30.67 28.43 30.66
C PRO A 186 -30.07 28.88 32.00
N ARG A 187 -30.44 30.07 32.45
CA ARG A 187 -30.07 30.54 33.79
C ARG A 187 -30.72 29.64 34.85
N PRO A 188 -30.14 29.55 36.07
CA PRO A 188 -30.80 28.85 37.16
C PRO A 188 -32.24 29.34 37.34
N GLY A 189 -33.22 28.44 37.22
CA GLY A 189 -34.65 28.75 37.32
C GLY A 189 -35.37 29.05 36.00
N GLN A 190 -34.67 29.14 34.86
CA GLN A 190 -35.30 29.18 33.54
C GLN A 190 -35.44 27.76 32.96
N GLN A 191 -36.60 27.48 32.38
CA GLN A 191 -36.83 26.26 31.59
C GLN A 191 -36.52 26.54 30.12
N CYS A 192 -36.07 25.50 29.40
CA CYS A 192 -35.98 25.55 27.95
C CYS A 192 -37.40 25.70 27.37
N PRO A 193 -37.56 26.49 26.30
CA PRO A 193 -38.85 26.62 25.62
C PRO A 193 -39.37 25.27 25.09
#